data_AF-A0A9X9MJV6-F1
#
_entry.id   AF-A0A9X9MJV6-F1
#
_cell.length_a   1.000
_cell.length_b   1.000
_cell.length_c   1.000
_cell.angle_alpha   90.00
_cell.angle_beta   90.00
_cell.angle_gamma   90.00
#
_symmetry.space_group_name_H-M   'P 1'
#
loop_
_entity.id
_entity.type
_entity.pdbx_description
1 polymer ?
#
loop_
_entity_poly.entity_id
_entity_poly.type
_entity_poly.pdbx_seq_one_letter_code
_entity_poly.pdbx_strand_id
1 'polypeptide(L)'
;MSLDPPPYLASLQSNIRTRPIAWEGAVRAGTITDEQLNKIRAVDKVRNEQRKQTIERDVNGYQTLFLGAVGRPSILEAAIKRSDIVQNILVLLADLLEDVPGFSKSFSTHPKPYTVFVNQLSHSSEPASPIPLLTSTILTTLISSSPVFSNSELKALPELLKYLSSLTQSSDGGLQDIAVLQYSSLLRRCESRKIFWELRCQTIKPLIETLRAAAGTSEKDEHPSALNGASFSRSATDSVAGGGVALQLLYHVLLSLWQLSFEGSSIGKDLQEYANSFEMS
;
A
#
# COMPACT_ATOMS: atom_id res chain seq x y z
N MET A 1 -17.22 2.73 -1.96
CA MET A 1 -16.50 3.09 -3.20
C MET A 1 -15.12 2.48 -3.11
N SER A 2 -14.91 1.35 -3.80
CA SER A 2 -13.57 0.82 -4.04
C SER A 2 -13.04 1.57 -5.25
N LEU A 3 -11.91 2.24 -5.12
CA LEU A 3 -11.21 2.82 -6.26
C LEU A 3 -10.44 1.66 -6.89
N ASP A 4 -10.47 1.56 -8.22
CA ASP A 4 -9.77 0.49 -8.92
C ASP A 4 -8.28 0.55 -8.57
N PRO A 5 -7.62 -0.61 -8.41
CA PRO A 5 -6.19 -0.64 -8.12
C PRO A 5 -5.42 0.06 -9.25
N PRO A 6 -4.38 0.85 -8.94
CA PRO A 6 -3.61 1.55 -9.96
C PRO A 6 -3.08 0.55 -11.01
N PRO A 7 -3.08 0.92 -12.31
CA PRO A 7 -2.77 -0.01 -13.40
C PRO A 7 -1.41 -0.71 -13.22
N TYR A 8 -0.43 0.03 -12.72
CA TYR A 8 0.90 -0.50 -12.40
C TYR A 8 0.82 -1.67 -11.41
N LEU A 9 0.11 -1.50 -10.29
CA LEU A 9 -0.01 -2.50 -9.24
C LEU A 9 -0.74 -3.75 -9.75
N ALA A 10 -1.83 -3.56 -10.50
CA ALA A 10 -2.56 -4.67 -11.12
C ALA A 10 -1.69 -5.46 -12.10
N SER A 11 -0.89 -4.77 -12.92
CA SER A 11 0.04 -5.40 -13.86
C SER A 11 1.16 -6.18 -13.16
N LEU A 12 1.72 -5.61 -12.07
CA LEU A 12 2.76 -6.24 -11.25
C LEU A 12 2.23 -7.52 -10.60
N GLN A 13 1.06 -7.46 -9.96
CA GLN A 13 0.43 -8.63 -9.37
C GLN A 13 0.14 -9.70 -10.43
N SER A 14 -0.42 -9.31 -11.58
CA SER A 14 -0.69 -10.24 -12.69
C SER A 14 0.59 -10.94 -13.16
N ASN A 15 1.69 -10.19 -13.32
CA ASN A 15 2.97 -10.76 -13.70
C ASN A 15 3.52 -11.74 -12.65
N ILE A 16 3.36 -11.45 -11.35
CA ILE A 16 3.78 -12.36 -10.29
C ILE A 16 2.94 -13.64 -10.28
N ARG A 17 1.63 -13.56 -10.55
CA ARG A 17 0.73 -14.74 -10.60
C ARG A 17 1.10 -15.73 -11.71
N THR A 18 1.67 -15.26 -12.82
CA THR A 18 2.04 -16.13 -13.96
C THR A 18 3.40 -16.79 -13.81
N ARG A 19 4.26 -16.30 -12.91
CA ARG A 19 5.61 -16.86 -12.70
C ARG A 19 5.53 -18.25 -12.04
N PRO A 20 6.19 -19.28 -12.60
CA PRO A 20 6.27 -20.58 -11.96
C PRO A 20 7.16 -20.54 -10.72
N ILE A 21 6.75 -21.22 -9.65
CA ILE A 21 7.50 -21.31 -8.39
C ILE A 21 7.89 -22.75 -8.12
N ALA A 22 9.17 -22.96 -7.84
CA ALA A 22 9.71 -24.26 -7.48
C ALA A 22 9.37 -24.63 -6.02
N TRP A 23 8.09 -24.85 -5.74
CA TRP A 23 7.57 -25.17 -4.40
C TRP A 23 8.24 -26.39 -3.77
N GLU A 24 8.42 -27.46 -4.54
CA GLU A 24 9.11 -28.68 -4.09
C GLU A 24 10.59 -28.43 -3.74
N GLY A 25 11.22 -27.47 -4.41
CA GLY A 25 12.58 -27.03 -4.06
C GLY A 25 12.61 -26.29 -2.73
N ALA A 26 11.59 -25.47 -2.45
CA ALA A 26 11.48 -24.72 -1.21
C ALA A 26 11.20 -25.62 0.01
N VAL A 27 10.38 -26.67 -0.17
CA VAL A 27 10.14 -27.69 0.87
C VAL A 27 11.43 -28.47 1.16
N ARG A 28 12.10 -28.98 0.12
CA ARG A 28 13.36 -29.74 0.28
C ARG A 28 14.47 -28.92 0.93
N ALA A 29 14.49 -27.60 0.69
CA ALA A 29 15.44 -26.68 1.32
C ALA A 29 15.07 -26.31 2.77
N GLY A 30 13.91 -26.76 3.28
CA GLY A 30 13.40 -26.40 4.59
C GLY A 30 12.96 -24.93 4.71
N THR A 31 12.79 -24.21 3.60
CA THR A 31 12.29 -22.82 3.61
C THR A 31 10.81 -22.78 3.97
N ILE A 32 10.04 -23.76 3.50
CA ILE A 32 8.62 -23.92 3.82
C ILE A 32 8.35 -25.36 4.24
N THR A 33 7.31 -25.57 5.04
CA THR A 33 6.87 -26.89 5.45
C THR A 33 5.84 -27.48 4.47
N ASP A 34 5.71 -28.81 4.44
CA ASP A 34 4.65 -29.49 3.66
C ASP A 34 3.25 -29.02 4.06
N GLU A 35 3.02 -28.78 5.35
CA GLU A 35 1.75 -28.24 5.84
C GLU A 35 1.44 -26.86 5.25
N GLN A 36 2.42 -25.96 5.21
CA GLN A 36 2.27 -24.64 4.60
C GLN A 36 2.01 -24.76 3.10
N LEU A 37 2.74 -25.62 2.39
CA LEU A 37 2.54 -25.85 0.95
C LEU A 37 1.15 -26.38 0.64
N ASN A 38 0.65 -27.34 1.42
CA ASN A 38 -0.69 -27.90 1.24
C ASN A 38 -1.78 -26.83 1.44
N LYS A 39 -1.63 -25.94 2.43
CA LYS A 39 -2.55 -24.80 2.61
C LYS A 39 -2.51 -23.84 1.44
N ILE A 40 -1.33 -23.49 0.93
CA ILE A 40 -1.18 -22.61 -0.24
C ILE A 40 -1.90 -23.22 -1.45
N ARG A 41 -1.64 -24.50 -1.75
CA ARG A 41 -2.26 -25.20 -2.89
C ARG A 41 -3.79 -25.29 -2.79
N ALA A 42 -4.33 -25.31 -1.57
CA ALA A 42 -5.78 -25.38 -1.36
C ALA A 42 -6.51 -24.07 -1.72
N VAL A 43 -5.80 -22.95 -1.82
CA VAL A 43 -6.36 -21.63 -2.11
C VAL A 43 -5.76 -20.96 -3.36
N ASP A 44 -4.59 -21.42 -3.81
CA ASP A 44 -3.93 -20.93 -5.03
C ASP A 44 -4.67 -21.44 -6.27
N LYS A 45 -4.95 -20.53 -7.22
CA LYS A 45 -5.61 -20.82 -8.51
C LYS A 45 -6.97 -21.54 -8.44
N VAL A 46 -7.61 -21.59 -7.27
CA VAL A 46 -8.98 -22.09 -7.13
C VAL A 46 -10.01 -20.98 -7.37
N ARG A 47 -11.25 -21.35 -7.72
CA ARG A 47 -12.37 -20.40 -7.92
C ARG A 47 -12.71 -19.68 -6.61
N ASN A 48 -13.14 -18.42 -6.69
CA ASN A 48 -13.36 -17.54 -5.52
C ASN A 48 -14.31 -18.17 -4.48
N GLU A 49 -15.39 -18.83 -4.90
CA GLU A 49 -16.32 -19.49 -3.99
C GLU A 49 -15.68 -20.65 -3.21
N GLN A 50 -14.87 -21.47 -3.90
CA GLN A 50 -14.14 -22.57 -3.26
C GLN A 50 -13.04 -22.02 -2.34
N ARG A 51 -12.35 -20.96 -2.76
CA ARG A 51 -11.34 -20.26 -1.95
C ARG A 51 -11.94 -19.80 -0.63
N LYS A 52 -13.07 -19.12 -0.70
CA LYS A 52 -13.82 -18.62 0.47
C LYS A 52 -14.19 -19.75 1.42
N GLN A 53 -14.79 -20.83 0.93
CA GLN A 53 -15.15 -21.98 1.76
C GLN A 53 -13.93 -22.63 2.44
N THR A 54 -12.80 -22.72 1.74
CA THR A 54 -11.56 -23.26 2.31
C THR A 54 -11.02 -22.40 3.44
N ILE A 55 -11.02 -21.07 3.28
CA ILE A 55 -10.58 -20.13 4.33
C ILE A 55 -11.52 -20.16 5.52
N GLU A 56 -12.84 -20.11 5.29
CA GLU A 56 -13.85 -20.09 6.36
C GLU A 56 -13.82 -21.37 7.21
N ARG A 57 -13.40 -22.51 6.64
CA ARG A 57 -13.21 -23.77 7.36
C ARG A 57 -12.01 -23.77 8.31
N ASP A 58 -10.96 -23.00 8.02
CA ASP A 58 -9.71 -22.99 8.80
C ASP A 58 -9.09 -21.58 8.91
N VAL A 59 -9.86 -20.61 9.39
CA VAL A 59 -9.43 -19.21 9.50
C VAL A 59 -8.14 -19.06 10.32
N ASN A 60 -8.08 -19.72 11.49
CA ASN A 60 -6.92 -19.65 12.39
C ASN A 60 -5.66 -20.26 11.76
N GLY A 61 -5.83 -21.32 10.98
CA GLY A 61 -4.74 -21.97 10.29
C GLY A 61 -4.14 -21.13 9.17
N TYR A 62 -4.95 -20.38 8.43
CA TYR A 62 -4.46 -19.40 7.45
C TYR A 62 -3.91 -18.14 8.11
N GLN A 63 -4.49 -17.69 9.23
CA GLN A 63 -3.91 -16.62 10.03
C GLN A 63 -2.48 -16.98 10.49
N THR A 64 -2.30 -18.19 11.00
CA THR A 64 -0.97 -18.72 11.42
C THR A 64 0.00 -18.83 10.24
N LEU A 65 -0.48 -19.16 9.04
CA LEU A 65 0.35 -19.21 7.83
C LEU A 65 1.03 -17.86 7.57
N PHE A 66 0.27 -16.75 7.62
CA PHE A 66 0.75 -15.41 7.28
C PHE A 66 1.39 -14.65 8.44
N LEU A 67 0.92 -14.85 9.67
CA LEU A 67 1.40 -14.12 10.87
C LEU A 67 2.34 -14.94 11.75
N GLY A 68 2.46 -16.24 11.50
CA GLY A 68 3.17 -17.16 12.36
C GLY A 68 2.37 -17.50 13.62
N ALA A 69 3.02 -18.24 14.52
CA ALA A 69 2.52 -18.52 15.86
C ALA A 69 3.70 -18.51 16.84
N VAL A 70 3.43 -18.66 18.14
CA VAL A 70 4.49 -18.73 19.15
C VAL A 70 5.44 -19.88 18.81
N GLY A 71 6.71 -19.54 18.54
CA GLY A 71 7.75 -20.50 18.17
C GLY A 71 7.67 -21.03 16.73
N ARG A 72 6.77 -20.52 15.89
CA ARG A 72 6.66 -20.88 14.47
C ARG A 72 6.69 -19.62 13.60
N PRO A 73 7.73 -19.43 12.76
CA PRO A 73 7.79 -18.26 11.89
C PRO A 73 6.65 -18.30 10.87
N SER A 74 6.18 -17.12 10.48
CA SER A 74 5.31 -16.99 9.32
C SER A 74 6.02 -17.48 8.06
N ILE A 75 5.27 -17.82 7.01
CA ILE A 75 5.88 -18.12 5.71
C ILE A 75 6.68 -16.92 5.17
N LEU A 76 6.26 -15.70 5.49
CA LEU A 76 6.88 -14.46 5.07
C LEU A 76 8.27 -14.27 5.72
N GLU A 77 8.40 -14.64 6.99
CA GLU A 77 9.68 -14.63 7.70
C GLU A 77 10.58 -15.80 7.28
N ALA A 78 10.00 -17.00 7.15
CA ALA A 78 10.75 -18.20 6.76
C ALA A 78 11.32 -18.08 5.33
N ALA A 79 10.57 -17.47 4.42
CA ALA A 79 10.96 -17.27 3.04
C ALA A 79 11.69 -15.95 2.75
N ILE A 80 12.18 -15.22 3.76
CA ILE A 80 12.77 -13.88 3.57
C ILE A 80 13.90 -13.82 2.52
N LYS A 81 14.66 -14.91 2.35
CA LYS A 81 15.74 -15.02 1.35
C LYS A 81 15.26 -15.41 -0.06
N ARG A 82 13.97 -15.75 -0.22
CA ARG A 82 13.32 -16.21 -1.46
C ARG A 82 12.28 -15.20 -1.88
N SER A 83 12.74 -14.14 -2.56
CA SER A 83 11.89 -13.02 -2.98
C SER A 83 10.74 -13.46 -3.90
N ASP A 84 10.95 -14.48 -4.73
CA ASP A 84 9.94 -15.11 -5.58
C ASP A 84 8.76 -15.67 -4.78
N ILE A 85 9.07 -16.38 -3.68
CA ILE A 85 8.05 -16.93 -2.77
C ILE A 85 7.35 -15.80 -2.03
N VAL A 86 8.11 -14.87 -1.43
CA VAL A 86 7.52 -13.77 -0.65
C VAL A 86 6.56 -12.94 -1.50
N GLN A 87 6.96 -12.57 -2.71
CA GLN A 87 6.10 -11.83 -3.64
C GLN A 87 4.81 -12.58 -3.95
N ASN A 88 4.89 -13.86 -4.27
CA ASN A 88 3.71 -14.66 -4.57
C ASN A 88 2.77 -14.81 -3.36
N ILE A 89 3.32 -15.03 -2.16
CA ILE A 89 2.55 -15.10 -0.93
C ILE A 89 1.85 -13.77 -0.62
N LEU A 90 2.52 -12.63 -0.84
CA LEU A 90 1.90 -11.32 -0.65
C LEU A 90 0.76 -11.09 -1.67
N VAL A 91 0.94 -11.50 -2.92
CA VAL A 91 -0.14 -11.43 -3.92
C VAL A 91 -1.30 -12.35 -3.53
N LEU A 92 -1.02 -13.58 -3.10
CA LEU A 92 -2.05 -14.50 -2.61
C LEU A 92 -2.80 -13.91 -1.41
N LEU A 93 -2.09 -13.31 -0.45
CA LEU A 93 -2.72 -12.67 0.69
C LEU A 93 -3.60 -11.49 0.28
N ALA A 94 -3.15 -10.66 -0.66
CA ALA A 94 -3.98 -9.56 -1.19
C ALA A 94 -5.28 -10.10 -1.81
N ASP A 95 -5.19 -11.15 -2.64
CA ASP A 95 -6.35 -11.80 -3.25
C ASP A 95 -7.30 -12.37 -2.19
N LEU A 96 -6.77 -12.98 -1.13
CA LEU A 96 -7.58 -13.52 -0.03
C LEU A 96 -8.30 -12.45 0.79
N LEU A 97 -7.65 -11.30 1.01
CA LEU A 97 -8.26 -10.18 1.74
C LEU A 97 -9.38 -9.52 0.94
N GLU A 98 -9.28 -9.51 -0.40
CA GLU A 98 -10.30 -9.01 -1.31
C GLU A 98 -11.48 -9.99 -1.41
N ASP A 99 -11.22 -11.27 -1.66
CA ASP A 99 -12.25 -12.30 -1.85
C ASP A 99 -13.02 -12.63 -0.56
N VAL A 100 -12.34 -12.55 0.59
CA VAL A 100 -12.90 -12.91 1.90
C VAL A 100 -12.72 -11.74 2.86
N PRO A 101 -13.57 -10.69 2.80
CA PRO A 101 -13.44 -9.52 3.67
C PRO A 101 -13.45 -9.86 5.17
N GLY A 102 -14.14 -10.94 5.55
CA GLY A 102 -14.14 -11.46 6.93
C GLY A 102 -12.78 -11.98 7.40
N PHE A 103 -11.91 -12.41 6.49
CA PHE A 103 -10.57 -12.89 6.80
C PHE A 103 -9.70 -11.77 7.40
N SER A 104 -9.81 -10.55 6.89
CA SER A 104 -9.10 -9.38 7.46
C SER A 104 -9.37 -9.18 8.95
N LYS A 105 -10.61 -9.41 9.39
CA LYS A 105 -11.00 -9.27 10.81
C LYS A 105 -10.31 -10.30 11.69
N SER A 106 -10.03 -11.50 11.16
CA SER A 106 -9.32 -12.52 11.93
C SER A 106 -7.94 -12.04 12.36
N PHE A 107 -7.25 -11.23 11.55
CA PHE A 107 -5.90 -10.73 11.88
C PHE A 107 -5.89 -9.98 13.20
N SER A 108 -6.95 -9.22 13.52
CA SER A 108 -7.07 -8.45 14.76
C SER A 108 -7.03 -9.29 16.04
N THR A 109 -7.30 -10.61 15.96
CA THR A 109 -7.20 -11.51 17.12
C THR A 109 -5.75 -11.94 17.42
N HIS A 110 -4.84 -11.75 16.46
CA HIS A 110 -3.43 -12.09 16.66
C HIS A 110 -2.78 -11.09 17.62
N PRO A 111 -1.91 -11.53 18.57
CA PRO A 111 -1.22 -10.61 19.47
C PRO A 111 -0.33 -9.58 18.78
N LYS A 112 0.15 -9.91 17.57
CA LYS A 112 1.07 -9.09 16.76
C LYS A 112 0.64 -9.07 15.29
N PRO A 113 -0.46 -8.38 14.95
CA PRO A 113 -1.10 -8.51 13.63
C PRO A 113 -0.31 -7.84 12.49
N TYR A 114 0.53 -6.86 12.82
CA TYR A 114 1.23 -6.03 11.84
C TYR A 114 2.75 -6.23 11.83
N THR A 115 3.32 -6.91 12.84
CA THR A 115 4.77 -6.94 13.05
C THR A 115 5.53 -7.53 11.87
N VAL A 116 5.04 -8.63 11.29
CA VAL A 116 5.68 -9.27 10.12
C VAL A 116 5.80 -8.28 8.97
N PHE A 117 4.71 -7.58 8.64
CA PHE A 117 4.66 -6.64 7.53
C PHE A 117 5.45 -5.36 7.80
N VAL A 118 5.39 -4.81 9.02
CA VAL A 118 6.18 -3.64 9.41
C VAL A 118 7.68 -3.95 9.30
N ASN A 119 8.11 -5.11 9.81
CA ASN A 119 9.48 -5.55 9.64
C ASN A 119 9.85 -5.64 8.16
N GLN A 120 9.00 -6.23 7.32
CA GLN A 120 9.26 -6.32 5.87
C GLN A 120 9.41 -4.95 5.20
N LEU A 121 8.62 -3.95 5.59
CA LEU A 121 8.80 -2.58 5.10
C LEU A 121 10.16 -2.00 5.52
N SER A 122 10.56 -2.18 6.79
CA SER A 122 11.81 -1.63 7.32
C SER A 122 13.07 -2.25 6.72
N HIS A 123 13.02 -3.50 6.25
CA HIS A 123 14.17 -4.17 5.64
C HIS A 123 14.38 -3.79 4.16
N SER A 124 13.46 -3.05 3.54
CA SER A 124 13.58 -2.72 2.13
C SER A 124 14.38 -1.44 1.92
N SER A 125 15.55 -1.58 1.29
CA SER A 125 16.41 -0.45 0.88
C SER A 125 15.84 0.34 -0.29
N GLU A 126 15.05 -0.31 -1.14
CA GLU A 126 14.50 0.26 -2.37
C GLU A 126 12.96 0.35 -2.25
N PRO A 127 12.39 1.56 -2.14
CA PRO A 127 10.97 1.73 -1.85
C PRO A 127 10.08 1.28 -3.03
N ALA A 128 10.58 1.38 -4.25
CA ALA A 128 9.88 0.96 -5.47
C ALA A 128 9.91 -0.57 -5.70
N SER A 129 10.62 -1.34 -4.86
CA SER A 129 10.71 -2.78 -5.06
C SER A 129 9.35 -3.47 -4.82
N PRO A 130 9.07 -4.63 -5.46
CA PRO A 130 7.74 -5.24 -5.38
C PRO A 130 7.31 -5.65 -3.97
N ILE A 131 8.23 -6.12 -3.13
CA ILE A 131 7.93 -6.63 -1.78
C ILE A 131 7.35 -5.53 -0.88
N PRO A 132 8.03 -4.38 -0.64
CA PRO A 132 7.48 -3.33 0.21
C PRO A 132 6.19 -2.74 -0.36
N LEU A 133 6.06 -2.65 -1.69
CA LEU A 133 4.85 -2.12 -2.33
C LEU A 133 3.62 -3.01 -2.10
N LEU A 134 3.79 -4.33 -2.27
CA LEU A 134 2.73 -5.30 -1.96
C LEU A 134 2.43 -5.32 -0.45
N THR A 135 3.47 -5.23 0.37
CA THR A 135 3.36 -5.21 1.84
C THR A 135 2.58 -3.98 2.32
N SER A 136 2.84 -2.80 1.76
CA SER A 136 2.14 -1.57 2.12
C SER A 136 0.66 -1.64 1.73
N THR A 137 0.36 -2.29 0.60
CA THR A 137 -1.01 -2.51 0.13
C THR A 137 -1.77 -3.41 1.11
N ILE A 138 -1.17 -4.53 1.53
CA ILE A 138 -1.74 -5.42 2.55
C ILE A 138 -1.96 -4.69 3.87
N LEU A 139 -0.93 -3.97 4.37
CA LEU A 139 -1.03 -3.20 5.60
C LEU A 139 -2.14 -2.15 5.54
N THR A 140 -2.25 -1.44 4.42
CA THR A 140 -3.31 -0.47 4.18
C THR A 140 -4.68 -1.14 4.27
N THR A 141 -4.87 -2.29 3.61
CA THR A 141 -6.12 -3.05 3.66
C THR A 141 -6.45 -3.51 5.07
N LEU A 142 -5.47 -4.06 5.81
CA LEU A 142 -5.69 -4.56 7.17
C LEU A 142 -6.01 -3.44 8.16
N ILE A 143 -5.28 -2.32 8.12
CA ILE A 143 -5.52 -1.17 9.02
C ILE A 143 -6.85 -0.49 8.68
N SER A 144 -7.13 -0.27 7.40
CA SER A 144 -8.39 0.38 6.97
C SER A 144 -9.63 -0.48 7.24
N SER A 145 -9.50 -1.81 7.25
CA SER A 145 -10.59 -2.76 7.50
C SER A 145 -10.76 -3.19 8.97
N SER A 146 -9.80 -2.86 9.84
CA SER A 146 -9.82 -3.27 11.26
C SER A 146 -11.05 -2.72 12.00
N PRO A 147 -11.86 -3.49 12.74
CA PRO A 147 -13.08 -2.94 13.35
C PRO A 147 -12.81 -1.85 14.41
N VAL A 148 -11.66 -1.89 15.08
CA VAL A 148 -11.29 -0.99 16.19
C VAL A 148 -9.86 -0.51 15.98
N PHE A 149 -9.60 0.78 16.19
CA PHE A 149 -8.24 1.30 16.14
C PHE A 149 -7.51 0.97 17.44
N SER A 150 -6.62 -0.04 17.42
CA SER A 150 -5.93 -0.52 18.62
C SER A 150 -4.50 0.03 18.76
N ASN A 151 -3.85 -0.29 19.88
CA ASN A 151 -2.43 0.03 20.12
C ASN A 151 -1.49 -0.59 19.07
N SER A 152 -1.90 -1.67 18.41
CA SER A 152 -1.13 -2.29 17.34
C SER A 152 -1.10 -1.42 16.08
N GLU A 153 -2.26 -0.86 15.68
CA GLU A 153 -2.37 0.11 14.58
C GLU A 153 -1.63 1.41 14.90
N LEU A 154 -1.74 1.93 16.13
CA LEU A 154 -1.01 3.12 16.58
C LEU A 154 0.51 3.01 16.33
N LYS A 155 1.07 1.81 16.45
CA LYS A 155 2.51 1.55 16.24
C LYS A 155 2.86 1.26 14.77
N ALA A 156 1.97 0.59 14.04
CA ALA A 156 2.22 0.19 12.66
C ALA A 156 1.99 1.32 11.65
N LEU A 157 0.99 2.17 11.90
CA LEU A 157 0.58 3.22 10.97
C LEU A 157 1.69 4.25 10.70
N PRO A 158 2.46 4.76 11.68
CA PRO A 158 3.55 5.69 11.40
C PRO A 158 4.60 5.11 10.45
N GLU A 159 4.96 3.84 10.60
CA GLU A 159 5.95 3.19 9.72
C GLU A 159 5.41 3.02 8.30
N LEU A 160 4.12 2.66 8.16
CA LEU A 160 3.45 2.64 6.86
C LEU A 160 3.45 4.03 6.21
N LEU A 161 3.07 5.08 6.96
CA LEU A 161 3.01 6.45 6.44
C LEU A 161 4.38 6.97 6.02
N LYS A 162 5.45 6.67 6.77
CA LYS A 162 6.82 6.98 6.36
C LYS A 162 7.17 6.31 5.04
N TYR A 163 6.88 5.03 4.88
CA TYR A 163 7.10 4.32 3.62
C TYR A 163 6.33 4.97 2.46
N LEU A 164 5.03 5.23 2.64
CA LEU A 164 4.21 5.89 1.61
C LEU A 164 4.70 7.30 1.28
N SER A 165 5.23 8.03 2.26
CA SER A 165 5.82 9.35 2.02
C SER A 165 7.02 9.29 1.07
N SER A 166 7.83 8.22 1.16
CA SER A 166 8.94 7.99 0.23
C SER A 166 8.46 7.74 -1.21
N LEU A 167 7.30 7.09 -1.37
CA LEU A 167 6.69 6.89 -2.68
C LEU A 167 6.10 8.18 -3.25
N THR A 168 5.47 9.03 -2.42
CA THR A 168 4.97 10.34 -2.86
C THR A 168 6.08 11.30 -3.28
N GLN A 169 7.30 11.10 -2.81
CA GLN A 169 8.49 11.89 -3.19
C GLN A 169 9.24 11.28 -4.39
N SER A 170 8.82 10.11 -4.89
CA SER A 170 9.44 9.49 -6.06
C SER A 170 9.17 10.31 -7.32
N SER A 171 9.99 10.15 -8.36
CA SER A 171 9.74 10.79 -9.66
C SER A 171 8.70 10.05 -10.52
N ASP A 172 8.23 8.89 -10.09
CA ASP A 172 7.30 8.05 -10.82
C ASP A 172 5.85 8.39 -10.40
N GLY A 173 5.09 8.99 -11.32
CA GLY A 173 3.69 9.36 -11.08
C GLY A 173 2.79 8.18 -10.72
N GLY A 174 3.10 6.97 -11.18
CA GLY A 174 2.37 5.75 -10.82
C GLY A 174 2.61 5.33 -9.36
N LEU A 175 3.84 5.47 -8.87
CA LEU A 175 4.16 5.22 -7.47
C LEU A 175 3.57 6.29 -6.55
N GLN A 176 3.61 7.56 -6.98
CA GLN A 176 2.93 8.64 -6.28
C GLN A 176 1.42 8.34 -6.17
N ASP A 177 0.77 7.96 -7.26
CA ASP A 177 -0.67 7.65 -7.28
C ASP A 177 -1.03 6.51 -6.33
N ILE A 178 -0.23 5.43 -6.31
CA ILE A 178 -0.41 4.31 -5.37
C ILE A 178 -0.36 4.80 -3.92
N ALA A 179 0.63 5.63 -3.60
CA ALA A 179 0.81 6.12 -2.24
C ALA A 179 -0.35 7.01 -1.78
N VAL A 180 -0.78 7.95 -2.63
CA VAL A 180 -1.90 8.85 -2.33
C VAL A 180 -3.23 8.09 -2.26
N LEU A 181 -3.41 7.08 -3.11
CA LEU A 181 -4.58 6.20 -3.02
C LEU A 181 -4.61 5.44 -1.69
N GLN A 182 -3.46 4.91 -1.24
CA GLN A 182 -3.36 4.24 0.05
C GLN A 182 -3.61 5.22 1.22
N TYR A 183 -3.12 6.46 1.14
CA TYR A 183 -3.50 7.51 2.09
C TYR A 183 -5.02 7.69 2.15
N SER A 184 -5.70 7.80 1.01
CA SER A 184 -7.15 8.02 0.99
C SER A 184 -7.95 6.90 1.69
N SER A 185 -7.40 5.68 1.67
CA SER A 185 -7.99 4.52 2.36
C SER A 185 -7.78 4.59 3.87
N LEU A 186 -6.60 5.04 4.32
CA LEU A 186 -6.24 5.20 5.73
C LEU A 186 -6.94 6.40 6.39
N LEU A 187 -7.10 7.50 5.66
CA LEU A 187 -7.65 8.78 6.14
C LEU A 187 -9.16 8.76 6.40
N ARG A 188 -9.83 7.61 6.19
CA ARG A 188 -11.25 7.44 6.53
C ARG A 188 -11.52 7.54 8.04
N ARG A 189 -10.52 7.32 8.89
CA ARG A 189 -10.64 7.34 10.36
C ARG A 189 -10.04 8.58 11.00
N CYS A 190 -10.62 9.04 12.09
CA CYS A 190 -10.17 10.19 12.85
C CYS A 190 -8.76 9.98 13.42
N GLU A 191 -8.48 8.81 13.99
CA GLU A 191 -7.19 8.45 14.59
C GLU A 191 -6.07 8.45 13.54
N SER A 192 -6.34 7.87 12.37
CA SER A 192 -5.40 7.89 11.25
C SER A 192 -5.11 9.31 10.76
N ARG A 193 -6.14 10.18 10.68
CA ARG A 193 -5.96 11.59 10.27
C ARG A 193 -5.05 12.35 11.24
N LYS A 194 -5.19 12.12 12.54
CA LYS A 194 -4.34 12.75 13.57
C LYS A 194 -2.87 12.36 13.41
N ILE A 195 -2.58 11.06 13.28
CA ILE A 195 -1.20 10.57 13.07
C ILE A 195 -0.64 11.08 11.73
N PHE A 196 -1.46 11.07 10.68
CA PHE A 196 -1.07 11.60 9.38
C PHE A 196 -0.67 13.09 9.46
N TRP A 197 -1.41 13.88 10.24
CA TRP A 197 -1.14 15.30 10.48
C TRP A 197 0.09 15.54 11.37
N GLU A 198 0.33 14.69 12.36
CA GLU A 198 1.57 14.73 13.15
C GLU A 198 2.80 14.58 12.24
N LEU A 199 2.69 13.79 11.17
CA LEU A 199 3.73 13.57 10.16
C LEU A 199 3.65 14.51 8.95
N ARG A 200 2.88 15.61 9.01
CA ARG A 200 2.59 16.53 7.88
C ARG A 200 3.77 17.02 7.05
N CYS A 201 4.95 17.17 7.66
CA CYS A 201 6.15 17.58 6.95
C CYS A 201 6.60 16.54 5.90
N GLN A 202 6.32 15.26 6.14
CA GLN A 202 6.62 14.16 5.22
C GLN A 202 5.41 13.80 4.36
N THR A 203 4.20 13.89 4.91
CA THR A 203 2.98 13.41 4.26
C THR A 203 2.28 14.46 3.40
N ILE A 204 2.14 15.70 3.87
CA ILE A 204 1.34 16.75 3.20
C ILE A 204 2.20 17.58 2.25
N LYS A 205 3.46 17.85 2.62
CA LYS A 205 4.36 18.65 1.79
C LYS A 205 4.44 18.13 0.33
N PRO A 206 4.66 16.83 0.07
CA PRO A 206 4.67 16.31 -1.31
C PRO A 206 3.34 16.51 -2.04
N LEU A 207 2.20 16.44 -1.34
CA LEU A 207 0.88 16.64 -1.94
C LEU A 207 0.67 18.09 -2.40
N ILE A 208 1.11 19.06 -1.60
CA ILE A 208 1.07 20.49 -1.97
C ILE A 208 2.01 20.76 -3.15
N GLU A 209 3.19 20.15 -3.17
CA GLU A 209 4.11 20.24 -4.31
C GLU A 209 3.49 19.68 -5.60
N THR A 210 2.76 18.56 -5.54
CA THR A 210 1.99 18.03 -6.67
C THR A 210 0.91 19.02 -7.14
N LEU A 211 0.19 19.68 -6.22
CA LEU A 211 -0.80 20.71 -6.58
C LEU A 211 -0.17 21.92 -7.26
N ARG A 212 0.99 22.38 -6.77
CA ARG A 212 1.74 23.50 -7.38
C ARG A 212 2.20 23.18 -8.79
N ALA A 213 2.74 21.97 -8.97
CA ALA A 213 3.11 21.46 -10.28
C ALA A 213 1.90 21.45 -11.20
N ALA A 214 0.76 20.93 -10.73
CA ALA A 214 -0.48 20.90 -11.50
C ALA A 214 -1.00 22.30 -11.87
N ALA A 215 -0.83 23.28 -10.98
CA ALA A 215 -1.18 24.68 -11.18
C ALA A 215 -0.18 25.47 -12.04
N GLY A 216 0.97 24.88 -12.41
CA GLY A 216 2.02 25.55 -13.19
C GLY A 216 2.84 26.58 -12.40
N THR A 217 2.86 26.49 -11.07
CA THR A 217 3.51 27.46 -10.15
C THR A 217 4.84 26.97 -9.59
N SER A 218 5.43 25.93 -10.18
CA SER A 218 6.68 25.36 -9.67
C SER A 218 7.85 26.32 -9.93
N GLU A 219 8.49 26.80 -8.85
CA GLU A 219 9.57 27.80 -8.84
C GLU A 219 10.85 27.44 -9.59
N LYS A 220 10.86 26.34 -10.34
CA LYS A 220 11.95 26.02 -11.28
C LYS A 220 11.77 26.79 -12.59
N ASP A 221 11.61 28.10 -12.49
CA ASP A 221 11.72 29.01 -13.63
C ASP A 221 13.19 29.39 -13.83
N GLU A 222 13.95 28.48 -14.41
CA GLU A 222 15.01 28.86 -15.36
C GLU A 222 14.77 28.09 -16.66
N HIS A 223 14.17 28.82 -17.61
CA HIS A 223 13.81 28.49 -19.00
C HIS A 223 12.36 28.02 -19.26
N PRO A 224 11.51 28.86 -19.90
CA PRO A 224 10.32 28.36 -20.58
C PRO A 224 10.80 27.66 -21.85
N SER A 225 11.04 26.36 -21.77
CA SER A 225 11.41 25.55 -22.93
C SER A 225 10.85 24.15 -22.78
N ALA A 226 9.61 23.98 -23.22
CA ALA A 226 9.26 22.98 -24.26
C ALA A 226 7.74 22.86 -24.40
N LEU A 227 7.14 23.85 -25.05
CA LEU A 227 6.13 23.55 -26.06
C LEU A 227 6.90 22.95 -27.26
N ASN A 228 7.40 21.72 -27.12
CA ASN A 228 8.01 20.98 -28.22
C ASN A 228 7.69 19.50 -28.07
N GLY A 229 7.04 18.95 -29.09
CA GLY A 229 6.68 17.55 -29.18
C GLY A 229 7.90 16.65 -29.00
N ALA A 230 7.96 15.97 -27.87
CA ALA A 230 8.72 14.76 -27.69
C ALA A 230 7.73 13.62 -27.52
N SER A 231 7.88 12.62 -28.38
CA SER A 231 7.05 11.43 -28.51
C SER A 231 6.89 10.69 -27.18
N PHE A 232 5.83 11.00 -26.44
CA PHE A 232 5.32 10.07 -25.43
C PHE A 232 4.71 8.89 -26.18
N SER A 233 5.29 7.71 -25.94
CA SER A 233 4.67 6.44 -26.28
C SER A 233 3.21 6.49 -25.83
N ARG A 234 2.31 6.44 -26.81
CA ARG A 234 0.87 6.56 -26.61
C ARG A 234 0.39 5.36 -25.81
N SER A 235 0.16 5.52 -24.51
CA SER A 235 -0.90 4.79 -23.82
C SER A 235 -2.09 5.74 -23.70
N ALA A 236 -3.16 5.41 -24.42
CA ALA A 236 -4.29 6.30 -24.69
C ALA A 236 -5.28 6.49 -23.50
N THR A 237 -4.80 6.55 -22.27
CA THR A 237 -5.70 6.54 -21.08
C THR A 237 -5.40 7.58 -19.99
N ASP A 238 -4.19 8.14 -19.92
CA ASP A 238 -3.88 9.13 -18.88
C ASP A 238 -4.16 10.54 -19.38
N SER A 239 -5.29 11.10 -18.95
CA SER A 239 -5.55 12.53 -19.08
C SER A 239 -4.56 13.29 -18.19
N VAL A 240 -3.72 14.12 -18.79
CA VAL A 240 -2.68 14.89 -18.10
C VAL A 240 -3.22 16.29 -17.80
N ALA A 241 -3.15 16.72 -16.54
CA ALA A 241 -3.46 18.07 -16.10
C ALA A 241 -2.28 19.03 -16.41
N GLY A 242 -2.38 20.29 -15.98
CA GLY A 242 -1.27 21.24 -16.08
C GLY A 242 0.04 20.69 -15.46
N GLY A 243 1.19 21.13 -15.97
CA GLY A 243 2.50 20.78 -15.42
C GLY A 243 2.90 19.29 -15.47
N GLY A 244 2.23 18.46 -16.28
CA GLY A 244 2.61 17.05 -16.46
C GLY A 244 2.08 16.10 -15.38
N VAL A 245 1.20 16.57 -14.48
CA VAL A 245 0.58 15.76 -13.43
C VAL A 245 -0.59 14.97 -14.00
N ALA A 246 -0.64 13.66 -13.76
CA ALA A 246 -1.79 12.84 -14.18
C ALA A 246 -3.07 13.26 -13.45
N LEU A 247 -4.21 13.32 -14.15
CA LEU A 247 -5.49 13.76 -13.59
C LEU A 247 -5.96 12.86 -12.44
N GLN A 248 -5.69 11.55 -12.55
CA GLN A 248 -5.99 10.58 -11.50
C GLN A 248 -5.24 10.89 -10.20
N LEU A 249 -3.94 11.15 -10.30
CA LEU A 249 -3.11 11.54 -9.16
C LEU A 249 -3.64 12.84 -8.54
N LEU A 250 -3.93 13.85 -9.36
CA LEU A 250 -4.49 15.12 -8.88
C LEU A 250 -5.81 14.91 -8.13
N TYR A 251 -6.70 14.06 -8.66
CA TYR A 251 -7.96 13.71 -8.00
C TYR A 251 -7.72 13.04 -6.63
N HIS A 252 -6.82 12.06 -6.55
CA HIS A 252 -6.51 11.39 -5.28
C HIS A 252 -5.86 12.32 -4.26
N VAL A 253 -5.02 13.27 -4.71
CA VAL A 253 -4.42 14.30 -3.86
C VAL A 253 -5.51 15.18 -3.25
N LEU A 254 -6.40 15.73 -4.09
CA LEU A 254 -7.52 16.56 -3.64
C LEU A 254 -8.44 15.80 -2.69
N LEU A 255 -8.74 14.53 -2.99
CA LEU A 255 -9.55 13.67 -2.13
C LEU A 255 -8.91 13.48 -0.75
N SER A 256 -7.59 13.26 -0.69
CA SER A 256 -6.86 13.06 0.57
C SER A 256 -6.85 14.34 1.42
N LEU A 257 -6.64 15.50 0.80
CA LEU A 257 -6.71 16.80 1.49
C LEU A 257 -8.13 17.13 1.96
N TRP A 258 -9.14 16.84 1.14
CA TRP A 258 -10.54 16.98 1.51
C TRP A 258 -10.90 16.09 2.71
N GLN A 259 -10.43 14.84 2.75
CA GLN A 259 -10.62 13.96 3.91
C GLN A 259 -10.01 14.52 5.20
N LEU A 260 -8.87 15.20 5.13
CA LEU A 260 -8.25 15.85 6.28
C LEU A 260 -9.05 17.06 6.80
N SER A 261 -9.69 17.80 5.90
CA SER A 261 -10.47 19.00 6.25
C SER A 261 -11.65 18.73 7.19
N PHE A 262 -12.13 17.48 7.27
CA PHE A 262 -13.23 17.10 8.16
C PHE A 262 -12.88 17.21 9.65
N GLU A 263 -11.60 17.19 10.02
CA GLU A 263 -11.16 17.42 11.40
C GLU A 263 -10.97 18.92 11.66
N GLY A 264 -12.03 19.71 11.45
CA GLY A 264 -11.97 21.17 11.45
C GLY A 264 -11.47 21.81 12.75
N SER A 265 -11.66 21.15 13.89
CA SER A 265 -11.26 21.65 15.22
C SER A 265 -9.79 21.44 15.56
N SER A 266 -9.13 20.42 14.99
CA SER A 266 -7.74 20.07 15.30
C SER A 266 -6.77 20.12 14.11
N ILE A 267 -7.28 19.99 12.88
CA ILE A 267 -6.47 19.95 11.66
C ILE A 267 -6.89 21.06 10.69
N GLY A 268 -8.19 21.31 10.53
CA GLY A 268 -8.67 22.19 9.44
C GLY A 268 -8.14 23.62 9.46
N LYS A 269 -8.05 24.25 10.64
CA LYS A 269 -7.49 25.60 10.78
C LYS A 269 -5.98 25.61 10.49
N ASP A 270 -5.25 24.69 11.13
CA ASP A 270 -3.81 24.55 10.97
C ASP A 270 -3.42 24.13 9.53
N LEU A 271 -4.30 23.40 8.82
CA LEU A 271 -4.12 23.03 7.41
C LEU A 271 -4.14 24.25 6.49
N GLN A 272 -5.07 25.19 6.70
CA GLN A 272 -5.09 26.43 5.93
C GLN A 272 -3.84 27.26 6.20
N GLU A 273 -3.46 27.44 7.47
CA GLU A 273 -2.25 28.18 7.84
C GLU A 273 -0.99 27.52 7.26
N TYR A 274 -0.90 26.19 7.33
CA TYR A 274 0.23 25.44 6.77
C TYR A 274 0.30 25.57 5.24
N ALA A 275 -0.83 25.47 4.53
CA ALA A 275 -0.86 25.68 3.08
C ALA A 275 -0.41 27.10 2.70
N ASN A 276 -0.90 28.12 3.41
CA ASN A 276 -0.52 29.52 3.20
C ASN A 276 0.97 29.76 3.48
N SER A 277 1.57 29.02 4.42
CA SER A 277 3.00 29.18 4.73
C SER A 277 3.92 28.88 3.55
N PHE A 278 3.48 28.04 2.60
CA PHE A 278 4.22 27.80 1.38
C PHE A 278 4.05 28.93 0.36
N GLU A 279 2.96 29.70 0.37
CA GLU A 279 2.77 30.85 -0.55
C GLU A 279 3.71 32.02 -0.20
N MET A 280 4.19 32.08 1.05
CA MET A 280 5.08 33.12 1.54
C MET A 280 6.57 32.77 1.45
N SER A 281 6.90 31.51 1.11
CA SER A 281 8.27 31.01 0.94
C SER A 281 8.61 30.91 -0.53
#